data_AF-A0A3D1L2H8-F1
#
_entry.id   AF-A0A3D1L2H8-F1
#
_cell.length_a   1.000
_cell.length_b   1.000
_cell.length_c   1.000
_cell.angle_alpha   90.00
_cell.angle_beta   90.00
_cell.angle_gamma   90.00
#
_symmetry.space_group_name_H-M   'P 1'
#
loop_
_entity.id
_entity.type
_entity.pdbx_description
1 polymer ?
#
loop_
_entity_poly.entity_id
_entity_poly.type
_entity_poly.pdbx_seq_one_letter_code
_entity_poly.pdbx_strand_id
1 'polypeptide(L)'
;HGPYAEKILKGKISAPALDAIVMHNEMATGKERSTRFQHALAAGETITGLITATTLVYPDKKLSSVKTSSVTKRMNQRAFAASVKRENILECEIIGIPLPVFAELAVNTMNGISEELGL
;
A
#
# COMPACT_ATOMS: atom_id res chain seq x y z
N HIS A 1 8.04 -11.94 -5.70
CA HIS A 1 7.75 -11.75 -7.14
C HIS A 1 8.60 -10.65 -7.79
N GLY A 2 9.22 -9.73 -7.03
CA GLY A 2 10.15 -8.71 -7.54
C GLY A 2 11.25 -9.21 -8.53
N PRO A 3 12.04 -10.25 -8.19
CA PRO A 3 13.09 -10.76 -9.10
C PRO A 3 12.56 -11.32 -10.44
N TYR A 4 11.30 -11.75 -10.46
CA TYR A 4 10.65 -12.16 -11.70
C TYR A 4 10.21 -10.95 -12.54
N ALA A 5 9.66 -9.92 -11.89
CA ALA A 5 9.30 -8.66 -12.55
C ALA A 5 10.53 -7.98 -13.18
N GLU A 6 11.70 -8.07 -12.53
CA GLU A 6 12.95 -7.54 -13.08
C GLU A 6 13.24 -8.11 -14.48
N LYS A 7 13.10 -9.43 -14.65
CA LYS A 7 13.35 -10.12 -15.93
C LYS A 7 12.45 -9.63 -17.06
N ILE A 8 11.24 -9.15 -16.75
CA ILE A 8 10.24 -8.72 -17.73
C ILE A 8 10.38 -7.23 -18.06
N LEU A 9 10.69 -6.41 -17.06
CA LEU A 9 10.59 -4.95 -17.11
C LEU A 9 11.93 -4.25 -17.34
N LYS A 10 13.06 -4.95 -17.18
CA LYS A 10 14.39 -4.37 -17.41
C LYS A 10 14.50 -3.76 -18.82
N GLY A 11 14.88 -2.50 -18.89
CA GLY A 11 14.99 -1.73 -20.13
C GLY A 11 13.66 -1.18 -20.69
N LYS A 12 12.52 -1.49 -20.07
CA LYS A 12 11.18 -0.97 -20.46
C LYS A 12 10.66 0.14 -19.56
N ILE A 13 11.20 0.23 -18.34
CA ILE A 13 10.87 1.26 -17.35
C ILE A 13 12.16 1.88 -16.81
N SER A 14 12.02 3.00 -16.12
CA SER A 14 13.16 3.68 -15.50
C SER A 14 13.82 2.78 -14.44
N ALA A 15 15.14 2.91 -14.30
CA ALA A 15 15.88 2.16 -13.28
C ALA A 15 15.35 2.36 -11.85
N PRO A 16 14.96 3.59 -11.42
CA PRO A 16 14.34 3.79 -10.11
C PRO A 16 12.99 3.08 -9.93
N ALA A 17 12.17 2.99 -10.98
CA ALA A 17 10.89 2.27 -10.91
C ALA A 17 11.11 0.76 -10.82
N LEU A 18 12.04 0.22 -11.61
CA LEU A 18 12.42 -1.20 -11.56
C LEU A 18 12.93 -1.58 -10.17
N ASP A 19 13.81 -0.76 -9.62
CA ASP A 19 14.37 -0.93 -8.28
C ASP A 19 13.27 -0.91 -7.19
N ALA A 20 12.36 0.07 -7.22
CA ALA A 20 11.22 0.09 -6.30
C ALA A 20 10.34 -1.16 -6.43
N ILE A 21 10.04 -1.61 -7.66
CA ILE A 21 9.27 -2.84 -7.91
C ILE A 21 10.01 -4.09 -7.43
N VAL A 22 11.34 -4.14 -7.45
CA VAL A 22 12.05 -5.27 -6.85
C VAL A 22 11.96 -5.23 -5.33
N MET A 23 12.01 -4.04 -4.75
CA MET A 23 12.14 -3.79 -3.30
C MET A 23 10.82 -3.64 -2.52
N HIS A 24 9.65 -3.57 -3.17
CA HIS A 24 8.36 -3.45 -2.46
C HIS A 24 8.11 -4.67 -1.52
N ASN A 25 8.68 -5.84 -1.86
CA ASN A 25 8.72 -7.03 -0.99
C ASN A 25 10.17 -7.34 -0.56
N GLU A 26 10.67 -6.57 0.40
CA GLU A 26 12.03 -6.68 0.95
C GLU A 26 12.42 -8.11 1.34
N MET A 27 11.50 -8.90 1.91
CA MET A 27 11.76 -10.28 2.34
C MET A 27 12.14 -11.19 1.17
N ALA A 28 11.61 -10.92 -0.02
CA ALA A 28 11.96 -11.67 -1.22
C ALA A 28 13.35 -11.31 -1.80
N THR A 29 13.96 -10.22 -1.33
CA THR A 29 15.25 -9.72 -1.81
C THR A 29 16.39 -9.90 -0.79
N GLY A 30 16.06 -10.02 0.50
CA GLY A 30 17.03 -10.05 1.60
C GLY A 30 17.75 -8.72 1.83
N LYS A 31 17.24 -7.61 1.26
CA LYS A 31 17.79 -6.26 1.38
C LYS A 31 16.77 -5.33 2.05
N GLU A 32 17.26 -4.34 2.78
CA GLU A 32 16.43 -3.29 3.34
C GLU A 32 16.14 -2.19 2.30
N ARG A 33 14.95 -1.60 2.39
CA ARG A 33 14.61 -0.40 1.62
C ARG A 33 15.45 0.79 2.11
N SER A 34 15.93 1.60 1.16
CA SER A 34 16.80 2.75 1.43
C SER A 34 16.42 4.00 0.64
N THR A 35 15.62 3.89 -0.42
CA THR A 35 15.22 5.05 -1.22
C THR A 35 13.78 5.48 -0.92
N ARG A 36 13.52 6.78 -1.06
CA ARG A 36 12.18 7.35 -0.87
C ARG A 36 11.13 6.66 -1.73
N PHE A 37 11.47 6.25 -2.96
CA PHE A 37 10.51 5.61 -3.86
C PHE A 37 10.20 4.16 -3.44
N GLN A 38 11.19 3.40 -2.98
CA GLN A 38 10.97 2.06 -2.45
C GLN A 38 10.01 2.08 -1.26
N HIS A 39 10.23 3.01 -0.31
CA HIS A 39 9.36 3.20 0.85
C HIS A 39 7.94 3.63 0.45
N ALA A 40 7.83 4.60 -0.46
CA ALA A 40 6.54 5.07 -0.96
C ALA A 40 5.74 3.95 -1.65
N LEU A 41 6.39 3.14 -2.48
CA LEU A 41 5.73 2.04 -3.17
C LEU A 41 5.28 0.94 -2.20
N ALA A 42 6.14 0.55 -1.24
CA ALA A 42 5.79 -0.45 -0.24
C ALA A 42 4.61 0.00 0.64
N ALA A 43 4.63 1.25 1.12
CA ALA A 43 3.54 1.82 1.89
C ALA A 43 2.24 1.89 1.07
N GLY A 44 2.34 2.38 -0.17
CA GLY A 44 1.22 2.55 -1.09
C GLY A 44 0.54 1.23 -1.44
N GLU A 45 1.32 0.22 -1.84
CA GLU A 45 0.79 -1.11 -2.12
C GLU A 45 0.12 -1.72 -0.88
N THR A 46 0.79 -1.65 0.27
CA THR A 46 0.31 -2.34 1.47
C THR A 46 -0.97 -1.72 2.04
N ILE A 47 -1.13 -0.38 2.00
CA ILE A 47 -2.34 0.27 2.52
C ILE A 47 -3.58 -0.06 1.70
N THR A 48 -3.45 -0.30 0.39
CA THR A 48 -4.61 -0.71 -0.43
C THR A 48 -5.26 -1.99 0.09
N GLY A 49 -4.47 -2.98 0.52
CA GLY A 49 -4.99 -4.21 1.11
C GLY A 49 -5.78 -3.96 2.40
N LEU A 50 -5.33 -3.01 3.24
CA LEU A 50 -6.05 -2.63 4.45
C LEU A 50 -7.37 -1.91 4.15
N ILE A 51 -7.36 -1.01 3.16
CA ILE A 51 -8.54 -0.25 2.72
C ILE A 51 -9.57 -1.20 2.10
N THR A 52 -9.15 -2.10 1.22
CA THR A 52 -10.02 -3.14 0.64
C THR A 52 -10.63 -4.01 1.73
N ALA A 53 -9.83 -4.53 2.67
CA ALA A 53 -10.36 -5.31 3.77
C ALA A 53 -11.35 -4.52 4.64
N THR A 54 -11.06 -3.23 4.88
CA THR A 54 -11.96 -2.32 5.61
C THR A 54 -13.27 -2.13 4.86
N THR A 55 -13.22 -2.00 3.53
CA THR A 55 -14.40 -1.87 2.67
C THR A 55 -15.28 -3.11 2.73
N LEU A 56 -14.69 -4.30 2.62
CA LEU A 56 -15.43 -5.56 2.57
C LEU A 56 -16.21 -5.91 3.84
N VAL A 57 -15.88 -5.28 4.97
CA VAL A 57 -16.61 -5.46 6.24
C VAL A 57 -17.68 -4.40 6.49
N TYR A 58 -17.80 -3.38 5.63
CA TYR A 58 -18.93 -2.46 5.68
C TYR A 58 -20.20 -3.15 5.16
N PRO A 59 -21.40 -2.81 5.68
CA PRO A 59 -22.66 -3.45 5.27
C PRO A 59 -22.96 -3.33 3.77
N ASP A 60 -22.65 -2.18 3.18
CA ASP A 60 -22.86 -1.90 1.76
C ASP A 60 -21.68 -2.35 0.88
N LYS A 61 -20.54 -2.69 1.50
CA LYS A 61 -19.27 -3.05 0.86
C LYS A 61 -18.78 -1.98 -0.13
N LYS A 62 -19.12 -0.71 0.12
CA LYS A 62 -18.76 0.41 -0.75
C LYS A 62 -17.58 1.18 -0.22
N LEU A 63 -16.58 1.41 -1.06
CA LEU A 63 -15.42 2.23 -0.70
C LEU A 63 -15.82 3.68 -0.43
N SER A 64 -16.87 4.18 -1.11
CA SER A 64 -17.43 5.51 -0.89
C SER A 64 -17.92 5.74 0.55
N SER A 65 -18.24 4.66 1.26
CA SER A 65 -18.71 4.69 2.65
C SER A 65 -17.57 4.60 3.67
N VAL A 66 -16.37 4.22 3.24
CA VAL A 66 -15.20 4.06 4.11
C VAL A 66 -14.67 5.44 4.50
N LYS A 67 -14.52 5.64 5.81
CA LYS A 67 -13.92 6.84 6.38
C LYS A 67 -12.43 6.61 6.63
N THR A 68 -11.60 7.62 6.41
CA THR A 68 -10.17 7.60 6.76
C THR A 68 -9.94 7.15 8.21
N SER A 69 -10.78 7.61 9.14
CA SER A 69 -10.69 7.25 10.56
C SER A 69 -10.92 5.75 10.83
N SER A 70 -11.72 5.07 9.99
CA SER A 70 -11.88 3.62 10.07
C SER A 70 -10.57 2.93 9.71
N VAL A 71 -9.90 3.37 8.64
CA VAL A 71 -8.62 2.81 8.19
C VAL A 71 -7.53 3.03 9.24
N THR A 72 -7.38 4.26 9.74
CA THR A 72 -6.38 4.56 10.78
C THR A 72 -6.66 3.81 12.08
N LYS A 73 -7.93 3.60 12.46
CA LYS A 73 -8.27 2.73 13.60
C LYS A 73 -7.86 1.27 13.37
N ARG A 74 -8.01 0.73 12.15
CA ARG A 74 -7.61 -0.65 11.80
C ARG A 74 -6.08 -0.86 11.80
N MET A 75 -5.27 0.20 11.75
CA MET A 75 -3.83 0.11 11.92
C MET A 75 -3.45 -0.49 13.29
N ASN A 76 -4.21 -0.17 14.34
CA ASN A 76 -3.99 -0.67 15.70
C ASN A 76 -4.61 -2.06 15.96
N GLN A 77 -5.36 -2.61 15.00
CA GLN A 77 -6.07 -3.88 15.15
C GLN A 77 -5.37 -4.98 14.35
N ARG A 78 -4.26 -5.50 14.89
CA ARG A 78 -3.40 -6.46 14.17
C ARG A 78 -4.11 -7.75 13.74
N ALA A 79 -5.15 -8.19 14.46
CA ALA A 79 -5.95 -9.35 14.09
C ALA A 79 -6.82 -9.10 12.83
N PHE A 80 -7.20 -7.85 12.57
CA PHE A 80 -7.94 -7.49 11.37
C PHE A 80 -6.98 -7.42 10.19
N ALA A 81 -7.30 -8.10 9.07
CA ALA A 81 -6.41 -8.17 7.91
C ALA A 81 -4.96 -8.56 8.33
N ALA A 82 -4.83 -9.70 9.04
CA ALA A 82 -3.59 -10.13 9.67
C ALA A 82 -2.43 -10.36 8.68
N SER A 83 -2.72 -10.56 7.39
CA SER A 83 -1.73 -10.67 6.31
C SER A 83 -1.10 -9.32 5.93
N VAL A 84 -1.69 -8.20 6.31
CA VAL A 84 -1.21 -6.86 5.95
C VAL A 84 -0.15 -6.41 6.97
N LYS A 85 1.10 -6.23 6.51
CA LYS A 85 2.24 -5.81 7.34
C LYS A 85 2.14 -4.31 7.65
N ARG A 86 1.78 -3.96 8.89
CA ARG A 86 1.54 -2.56 9.30
C ARG A 86 2.79 -1.70 9.22
N GLU A 87 3.94 -2.33 9.46
CA GLU A 87 5.26 -1.72 9.39
C GLU A 87 5.53 -1.14 8.00
N ASN A 88 5.12 -1.83 6.93
CA ASN A 88 5.26 -1.31 5.56
C ASN A 88 4.40 -0.07 5.32
N ILE A 89 3.18 -0.02 5.87
CA ILE A 89 2.30 1.16 5.75
C ILE A 89 2.94 2.36 6.46
N LEU A 90 3.56 2.14 7.63
CA LEU A 90 4.23 3.19 8.42
C LEU A 90 5.47 3.78 7.72
N GLU A 91 5.97 3.17 6.65
CA GLU A 91 7.04 3.77 5.85
C GLU A 91 6.62 5.06 5.15
N CYS A 92 5.31 5.37 5.10
CA CYS A 92 4.83 6.69 4.73
C CYS A 92 5.48 7.80 5.59
N GLU A 93 5.80 7.53 6.86
CA GLU A 93 6.42 8.51 7.75
C GLU A 93 7.91 8.71 7.41
N ILE A 94 8.60 7.67 6.93
CA ILE A 94 10.00 7.76 6.45
C ILE A 94 10.11 8.71 5.26
N ILE A 95 9.09 8.74 4.39
CA ILE A 95 9.05 9.63 3.23
C ILE A 95 8.47 11.03 3.55
N GLY A 96 8.21 11.31 4.83
CA GLY A 96 7.74 12.60 5.34
C GLY A 96 6.23 12.82 5.27
N ILE A 97 5.42 11.76 5.13
CA ILE A 97 3.95 11.85 5.08
C ILE A 97 3.35 11.22 6.34
N PRO A 98 2.71 11.99 7.22
CA PRO A 98 2.06 11.44 8.41
C PRO A 98 1.00 10.39 8.06
N LEU A 99 0.90 9.32 8.85
CA LEU A 99 -0.06 8.23 8.62
C LEU A 99 -1.51 8.69 8.34
N PRO A 100 -2.09 9.66 9.08
CA PRO A 100 -3.45 10.13 8.80
C PRO A 100 -3.59 10.75 7.40
N VAL A 101 -2.61 11.55 6.98
CA VAL A 101 -2.57 12.20 5.66
C VAL A 101 -2.39 11.16 4.57
N PHE A 102 -1.52 10.17 4.80
CA PHE A 102 -1.30 9.08 3.86
C PHE A 102 -2.56 8.22 3.67
N ALA A 103 -3.25 7.88 4.77
CA ALA A 103 -4.49 7.12 4.72
C ALA A 103 -5.60 7.88 3.97
N GLU A 104 -5.72 9.20 4.17
CA GLU A 104 -6.67 10.03 3.45
C GLU A 104 -6.37 10.06 1.95
N LEU A 105 -5.11 10.27 1.58
CA LEU A 105 -4.65 10.24 0.20
C LEU A 105 -5.00 8.90 -0.48
N ALA A 106 -4.72 7.79 0.20
CA ALA A 106 -4.97 6.45 -0.33
C ALA A 106 -6.47 6.17 -0.49
N VAL A 107 -7.30 6.51 0.51
CA VAL A 107 -8.77 6.34 0.44
C VAL A 107 -9.34 7.16 -0.71
N ASN A 108 -8.98 8.44 -0.82
CA ASN A 108 -9.48 9.32 -1.88
C ASN A 108 -9.05 8.85 -3.28
N THR A 109 -7.80 8.39 -3.41
CA THR A 109 -7.28 7.87 -4.68
C THR A 109 -8.02 6.60 -5.09
N MET A 110 -8.20 5.65 -4.17
CA MET A 110 -8.95 4.42 -4.46
C MET A 110 -10.43 4.69 -4.74
N ASN A 111 -11.03 5.69 -4.07
CA ASN A 111 -12.42 6.09 -4.33
C ASN A 111 -12.61 6.60 -5.77
N GLY A 112 -11.61 7.30 -6.32
CA GLY A 112 -11.65 7.78 -7.69
C GLY A 112 -11.71 6.68 -8.76
N ILE A 113 -11.38 5.44 -8.38
CA ILE A 113 -11.39 4.26 -9.25
C ILE A 113 -12.22 3.10 -8.66
N SER A 114 -13.16 3.39 -7.75
CA SER A 114 -13.83 2.32 -6.98
C SER A 114 -14.63 1.36 -7.88
N GLU A 115 -15.24 1.88 -8.95
CA GLU A 115 -15.95 1.07 -9.94
C GLU A 115 -15.04 0.05 -10.63
N GLU A 116 -13.80 0.43 -10.97
CA GLU A 116 -12.80 -0.48 -11.56
C GLU A 116 -12.31 -1.54 -10.57
N LEU A 117 -12.29 -1.20 -9.28
CA LEU A 117 -11.94 -2.11 -8.19
C LEU A 117 -13.09 -3.05 -7.81
N GLY A 118 -14.31 -2.82 -8.30
CA GLY A 118 -15.51 -3.54 -7.88
C GLY A 118 -15.89 -3.27 -6.41
N LEU A 119 -15.55 -2.07 -5.92
CA LEU A 119 -15.74 -1.59 -4.55
C LEU A 119 -16.55 -0.29 -4.50
#